data_AF-A0ABD1CFY4-F1
#
_entry.id   AF-A0ABD1CFY4-F1
#
_cell.length_a   1.000
_cell.length_b   1.000
_cell.length_c   1.000
_cell.angle_alpha   90.00
_cell.angle_beta   90.00
_cell.angle_gamma   90.00
#
_symmetry.space_group_name_H-M   'P 1'
#
loop_
_entity.id
_entity.type
_entity.pdbx_description
1 polymer ?
#
loop_
_entity_poly.entity_id
_entity_poly.type
_entity_poly.pdbx_seq_one_letter_code
_entity_poly.pdbx_strand_id
1 'polypeptide(L)'
;MTSPAEAFLGRPVRTTLDLLKKPVPATPVAINHKQNEQFNRRHGAVKREFKDDDLVYAEYHQRNTKSWIPGRVVERKGSVNYIVQLDLEGRQRI
;
A
#
# COMPACT_ATOMS: atom_id res chain seq x y z
N MET A 1 -15.61 3.36 -0.17
CA MET A 1 -15.38 2.72 1.14
C MET A 1 -16.74 2.20 1.58
N THR A 2 -16.95 0.89 1.46
CA THR A 2 -18.22 0.25 1.78
C THR A 2 -18.31 0.17 3.30
N SER A 3 -19.36 0.73 3.90
CA SER A 3 -19.55 0.54 5.34
C SER A 3 -19.76 -0.95 5.64
N PRO A 4 -19.42 -1.43 6.85
CA PRO A 4 -19.59 -2.85 7.18
C PRO A 4 -21.01 -3.39 6.94
N ALA A 5 -22.03 -2.55 7.16
CA ALA A 5 -23.42 -2.88 6.90
C ALA A 5 -23.70 -3.08 5.39
N GLU A 6 -23.14 -2.23 4.54
CA GLU A 6 -23.31 -2.33 3.09
C GLU A 6 -22.49 -3.50 2.51
N ALA A 7 -21.36 -3.84 3.13
CA ALA A 7 -20.57 -5.01 2.77
C ALA A 7 -21.31 -6.31 3.11
N PHE A 8 -22.00 -6.33 4.24
CA PHE A 8 -22.86 -7.44 4.65
C PHE A 8 -24.08 -7.61 3.73
N LEU A 9 -24.74 -6.49 3.38
CA LEU A 9 -25.95 -6.51 2.55
C LEU A 9 -25.67 -6.57 1.04
N GLY A 10 -24.41 -6.40 0.62
CA GLY A 10 -24.01 -6.33 -0.79
C GLY A 10 -24.55 -5.11 -1.54
N ARG A 11 -25.17 -4.15 -0.85
CA ARG A 11 -25.77 -2.94 -1.42
C ARG A 11 -25.81 -1.80 -0.39
N PRO A 12 -25.86 -0.53 -0.85
CA PRO A 12 -26.07 0.60 0.04
C PRO A 12 -27.41 0.49 0.78
N VAL A 13 -27.40 0.79 2.08
CA VAL A 13 -28.62 0.87 2.88
C VAL A 13 -29.41 2.09 2.42
N ARG A 14 -30.59 1.87 1.85
CA ARG A 14 -31.45 2.97 1.41
C ARG A 14 -32.10 3.62 2.61
N THR A 15 -31.79 4.88 2.85
CA THR A 15 -32.38 5.71 3.91
C THR A 15 -33.15 6.87 3.30
N THR A 16 -34.04 7.51 4.06
CA THR A 16 -34.79 8.70 3.60
C THR A 16 -33.86 9.86 3.24
N LEU A 17 -32.69 9.95 3.88
CA LEU A 17 -31.67 10.95 3.60
C LEU A 17 -30.97 10.75 2.24
N ASP A 18 -31.09 9.57 1.61
CA ASP A 18 -30.51 9.34 0.28
C ASP A 18 -31.16 10.20 -0.81
N LEU A 19 -32.37 10.70 -0.59
CA LEU A 19 -33.06 11.63 -1.48
C LEU A 19 -32.32 12.98 -1.60
N LEU A 20 -31.47 13.32 -0.62
CA LEU A 20 -30.69 14.56 -0.62
C LEU A 20 -29.33 14.41 -1.32
N LYS A 21 -28.94 13.20 -1.71
CA LYS A 21 -27.64 12.95 -2.36
C LYS A 21 -27.68 13.42 -3.81
N LYS A 22 -26.61 14.10 -4.24
CA LYS A 22 -26.41 14.46 -5.65
C LYS A 22 -26.31 13.19 -6.50
N PRO A 23 -26.81 13.19 -7.75
CA PRO A 23 -26.62 12.06 -8.67
C PRO A 23 -25.13 11.76 -8.80
N VAL A 24 -24.74 10.51 -8.54
CA VAL A 24 -23.35 10.09 -8.74
C VAL A 24 -23.13 10.00 -10.25
N PRO A 25 -22.11 10.67 -10.81
CA PRO A 25 -21.79 10.51 -12.22
C PRO A 25 -21.50 9.03 -12.51
N ALA A 26 -22.09 8.51 -13.59
CA ALA A 26 -22.01 7.10 -13.97
C ALA A 26 -20.57 6.62 -14.28
N THR A 27 -19.64 7.55 -14.46
CA THR A 27 -18.25 7.27 -14.77
C THR A 27 -17.37 7.45 -13.53
N PRO A 28 -16.49 6.47 -13.22
CA PRO A 28 -15.50 6.66 -12.18
C PRO A 28 -14.62 7.88 -12.50
N VAL A 29 -14.28 8.66 -11.47
CA VAL A 29 -13.37 9.80 -11.60
C VAL A 29 -12.04 9.27 -12.15
N ALA A 30 -11.75 9.54 -13.42
CA ALA A 30 -10.51 9.13 -14.05
C ALA A 30 -9.32 9.81 -13.34
N ILE A 31 -8.26 9.04 -13.10
CA ILE A 31 -7.00 9.60 -12.57
C ILE A 31 -6.48 10.63 -13.58
N ASN A 32 -6.24 11.86 -13.12
CA ASN A 32 -5.68 12.89 -13.99
C ASN A 32 -4.17 12.68 -14.14
N HIS A 33 -3.79 11.90 -15.16
CA HIS A 33 -2.39 11.58 -15.45
C HIS A 33 -1.53 12.83 -15.67
N LYS A 34 -2.06 13.87 -16.31
CA LYS A 34 -1.33 15.13 -16.55
C LYS A 34 -0.96 15.85 -15.25
N GLN A 35 -1.86 15.84 -14.27
CA GLN A 35 -1.60 16.41 -12.94
C GLN A 35 -0.48 15.64 -12.23
N ASN A 36 -0.52 14.30 -12.26
CA ASN A 36 0.50 13.46 -11.65
C ASN A 36 1.87 13.65 -12.32
N GLU A 37 1.93 13.71 -13.64
CA GLU A 37 3.17 13.96 -14.38
C GLU A 37 3.77 15.33 -14.04
N GLN A 38 2.94 16.38 -13.97
CA GLN A 38 3.39 17.71 -13.59
C GLN A 38 3.96 17.74 -12.17
N PHE A 39 3.29 17.05 -11.22
CA PHE A 39 3.77 16.90 -9.86
C PHE A 39 5.11 16.15 -9.80
N ASN A 40 5.18 14.98 -10.46
CA ASN A 40 6.38 14.15 -10.48
C ASN A 40 7.58 14.91 -11.08
N ARG A 41 7.36 15.66 -12.17
CA ARG A 41 8.40 16.49 -12.80
C ARG A 41 8.87 17.63 -11.89
N ARG A 42 7.95 18.31 -11.20
CA ARG A 42 8.28 19.46 -10.34
C ARG A 42 9.02 19.04 -9.07
N HIS A 43 8.65 17.90 -8.50
CA HIS A 43 9.17 17.43 -7.20
C HIS A 43 10.19 16.29 -7.33
N GLY A 44 10.52 15.86 -8.55
CA GLY A 44 11.40 14.71 -8.79
C GLY A 44 10.86 13.42 -8.16
N ALA A 45 9.52 13.28 -8.08
CA ALA A 45 8.92 12.12 -7.45
C ALA A 45 9.14 10.89 -8.32
N VAL A 46 9.89 9.93 -7.79
CA VAL A 46 10.19 8.64 -8.44
C VAL A 46 9.40 7.55 -7.74
N LYS A 47 8.91 6.60 -8.53
CA LYS A 47 8.26 5.41 -7.98
C LYS A 47 9.29 4.59 -7.21
N ARG A 48 9.06 4.38 -5.91
CA ARG A 48 9.91 3.53 -5.09
C ARG A 48 9.56 2.07 -5.34
N GLU A 49 10.39 1.39 -6.10
CA GLU A 49 10.27 -0.04 -6.39
C GLU A 49 11.59 -0.73 -6.06
N PHE A 50 11.48 -1.97 -5.59
CA PHE A 50 12.63 -2.83 -5.33
C PHE A 50 12.56 -4.03 -6.28
N LYS A 51 13.73 -4.51 -6.67
CA LYS A 51 13.90 -5.72 -7.46
C LYS A 51 14.32 -6.87 -6.55
N ASP A 52 14.15 -8.09 -7.05
CA ASP A 52 14.70 -9.26 -6.40
C ASP A 52 16.22 -9.07 -6.25
N ASP A 53 16.76 -9.52 -5.12
CA ASP A 53 18.15 -9.34 -4.70
C ASP A 53 18.55 -7.94 -4.18
N ASP A 54 17.66 -6.94 -4.24
CA ASP A 54 17.97 -5.61 -3.71
C ASP A 54 18.20 -5.64 -2.18
N LEU A 55 19.25 -4.94 -1.73
CA LEU A 55 19.55 -4.75 -0.32
C LEU A 55 18.65 -3.67 0.28
N VAL A 56 17.98 -4.00 1.37
CA VAL A 56 17.02 -3.13 2.06
C VAL A 56 17.22 -3.20 3.56
N TYR A 57 16.76 -2.17 4.28
CA TYR A 57 16.60 -2.23 5.73
C TYR A 57 15.12 -2.40 6.05
N ALA A 58 14.81 -3.35 6.92
CA ALA A 58 13.46 -3.56 7.43
C ALA A 58 13.39 -3.18 8.92
N GLU A 59 12.29 -2.56 9.32
CA GLU A 59 12.01 -2.30 10.74
C GLU A 59 11.58 -3.61 11.40
N TYR A 60 12.42 -4.11 12.31
CA TYR A 60 12.19 -5.32 13.07
C TYR A 60 11.75 -4.96 14.49
N HIS A 61 10.62 -5.53 14.92
CA HIS A 61 10.07 -5.31 16.25
C HIS A 61 10.24 -6.57 17.11
N GLN A 62 11.01 -6.44 18.20
CA GLN A 62 11.21 -7.53 19.16
C GLN A 62 11.21 -6.99 20.58
N ARG A 63 10.43 -7.61 21.48
CA ARG A 63 10.40 -7.30 22.94
C ARG A 63 10.30 -5.79 23.24
N ASN A 64 9.36 -5.10 22.58
CA ASN A 64 9.14 -3.64 22.67
C ASN A 64 10.29 -2.76 22.17
N THR A 65 11.30 -3.33 21.51
CA THR A 65 12.37 -2.60 20.85
C THR A 65 12.18 -2.64 19.33
N LYS A 66 12.49 -1.52 18.68
CA LYS A 66 12.52 -1.37 17.23
C LYS A 66 13.97 -1.27 16.78
N SER A 67 14.35 -2.04 15.79
CA SER A 67 15.66 -1.95 15.14
C SER A 67 15.53 -2.00 13.63
N TRP A 68 16.47 -1.38 12.92
CA TRP A 68 16.60 -1.53 11.48
C TRP A 68 17.58 -2.66 11.20
N ILE A 69 17.13 -3.70 10.52
CA ILE A 69 17.95 -4.88 10.21
C ILE A 69 18.14 -4.93 8.70
N PRO A 70 19.38 -5.11 8.21
CA PRO A 70 19.63 -5.29 6.79
C PRO A 70 18.99 -6.61 6.31
N GLY A 71 18.64 -6.64 5.04
CA GLY A 71 18.07 -7.81 4.41
C GLY A 71 18.01 -7.66 2.90
N ARG A 72 17.49 -8.70 2.25
CA ARG A 72 17.44 -8.84 0.81
C ARG A 72 16.02 -9.12 0.35
N VAL A 73 15.58 -8.44 -0.71
CA VAL A 73 14.29 -8.72 -1.34
C VAL A 73 14.34 -10.07 -2.04
N VAL A 74 13.41 -10.95 -1.70
CA VAL A 74 13.29 -12.29 -2.30
C VAL A 74 12.33 -12.26 -3.47
N GLU A 75 11.12 -11.71 -3.25
CA GLU A 75 10.10 -11.60 -4.28
C GLU A 75 9.10 -10.48 -3.97
N ARG A 76 8.42 -9.99 -5.01
CA ARG A 76 7.30 -9.05 -4.89
C ARG A 76 5.97 -9.81 -4.83
N LYS A 77 5.25 -9.73 -3.72
CA LYS A 77 3.95 -10.41 -3.49
C LYS A 77 2.72 -9.56 -3.80
N GLY A 78 2.89 -8.32 -4.25
CA GLY A 78 1.77 -7.45 -4.65
C GLY A 78 2.22 -6.09 -5.16
N SER A 79 1.30 -5.13 -5.27
CA SER A 79 1.63 -3.80 -5.81
C SER A 79 2.70 -3.06 -5.01
N VAL A 80 2.75 -3.24 -3.69
CA VAL A 80 3.71 -2.56 -2.79
C VAL A 80 4.29 -3.48 -1.70
N ASN A 81 3.97 -4.78 -1.73
CA ASN A 81 4.40 -5.74 -0.72
C ASN A 81 5.56 -6.59 -1.26
N TYR A 82 6.63 -6.68 -0.48
CA TYR A 82 7.83 -7.44 -0.80
C TYR A 82 8.11 -8.45 0.32
N ILE A 83 8.53 -9.66 -0.05
CA ILE A 83 9.11 -10.61 0.88
C ILE A 83 10.58 -10.26 1.01
N VAL A 84 11.05 -10.10 2.25
CA VAL A 84 12.42 -9.74 2.57
C VAL A 84 13.01 -10.80 3.49
N GLN A 85 14.18 -11.32 3.13
CA GLN A 85 15.00 -12.16 3.98
C GLN A 85 15.91 -11.26 4.83
N LEU A 86 15.76 -11.33 6.15
CA LEU A 86 16.55 -10.51 7.09
C LEU A 86 17.87 -11.18 7.43
N ASP A 87 18.93 -10.37 7.48
CA ASP A 87 20.26 -10.79 7.92
C ASP A 87 20.36 -10.63 9.44
N LEU A 88 19.73 -11.58 10.14
CA LEU A 88 19.84 -11.68 11.60
C LEU A 88 21.20 -12.31 11.95
N GLU A 89 22.19 -11.49 12.30
CA GLU A 89 23.42 -12.00 12.89
C GLU A 89 23.09 -12.79 14.17
N GLY A 90 23.24 -14.12 14.11
CA GLY A 90 23.09 -15.01 15.26
C GLY A 90 21.96 -16.03 15.17
N ARG A 91 21.96 -16.88 14.14
CA ARG A 91 21.50 -18.28 14.22
C ARG A 91 21.96 -19.08 12.99
N GLN A 92 23.27 -19.20 12.82
CA GLN A 92 23.83 -20.35 12.10
C GLN A 92 23.37 -21.59 12.88
N ARG A 93 22.43 -22.36 12.33
CA ARG A 93 22.05 -23.66 12.89
C ARG A 93 23.26 -24.59 12.71
N ILE A 94 23.85 -25.01 13.83
CA ILE A 94 24.73 -26.18 13.94
C ILE A 94 23.89 -27.42 13.66
#